data_AF-A0A1F8ATX7-F1
#
_entry.id   AF-A0A1F8ATX7-F1
#
_cell.length_a   1.000
_cell.length_b   1.000
_cell.length_c   1.000
_cell.angle_alpha   90.00
_cell.angle_beta   90.00
_cell.angle_gamma   90.00
#
_symmetry.space_group_name_H-M   'P 1'
#
loop_
_entity.id
_entity.type
_entity.pdbx_description
1 polymer ?
#
loop_
_entity_poly.entity_id
_entity_poly.type
_entity_poly.pdbx_seq_one_letter_code
_entity_poly.pdbx_strand_id
1 'polypeptide(L)'
;MEASFPRKIEKEVYDHLRRPPASVITGMRRTGKTTLMRRIFDKIETKNKRWFDFENPLDIKNFEEVDYNHIVDNLRLDKDERMYIFIDEIQNFPEISKIIKYLIDHYRIKFVVTGSASYYLRNLFPESLSGRKQIFELYPLDFQEFLTFKGVEYQYLKSFSEKTEINSIVEYERFSKLFDEYLEFGGFPEVVKERDLNEKNNRLKDIFSSYYEREILGLSYFRKKREVRDLIILLAGRIGSKLDVTKISQELGVQRITINNYLQFLEDTYFIRLVSPFSRSVDREISARRKLYFCDSGIARIITMQNLGQVLENSVFNLLKFYGKVNYYQRRRSGLEIDFILDGGVAFEVKETATRADLGRLERTSGNLRLKNYYIISKNFVKNQKKIIYPQFL
;
A
#
# COMPACT_ATOMS: atom_id res chain seq x y z
N MET A 1 -1.21 -8.82 -26.57
CA MET A 1 -1.63 -8.35 -25.23
C MET A 1 -0.67 -8.92 -24.21
N GLU A 2 0.07 -8.09 -23.48
CA GLU A 2 0.89 -8.58 -22.36
C GLU A 2 0.03 -9.40 -21.41
N ALA A 3 0.55 -10.52 -20.90
CA ALA A 3 -0.09 -11.28 -19.86
C ALA A 3 -0.37 -10.36 -18.65
N SER A 4 -1.65 -10.12 -18.39
CA SER A 4 -2.13 -9.39 -17.24
C SER A 4 -2.39 -10.42 -16.14
N PHE A 5 -1.67 -10.33 -15.03
CA PHE A 5 -1.81 -11.22 -13.90
C PHE A 5 -2.90 -10.71 -12.95
N PRO A 6 -3.69 -11.60 -12.32
CA PRO A 6 -4.73 -11.21 -11.38
C PRO A 6 -4.13 -10.56 -10.13
N ARG A 7 -4.87 -9.61 -9.55
CA ARG A 7 -4.57 -9.02 -8.24
C ARG A 7 -5.50 -9.63 -7.19
N LYS A 8 -5.04 -9.78 -5.94
CA LYS A 8 -5.88 -10.34 -4.86
C LYS A 8 -7.15 -9.53 -4.62
N ILE A 9 -7.03 -8.20 -4.65
CA ILE A 9 -8.15 -7.27 -4.44
C ILE A 9 -9.17 -7.30 -5.58
N GLU A 10 -8.83 -7.86 -6.75
CA GLU A 10 -9.70 -7.88 -7.94
C GLU A 10 -11.06 -8.49 -7.66
N LYS A 11 -11.10 -9.59 -6.90
CA LYS A 11 -12.35 -10.25 -6.51
C LYS A 11 -13.24 -9.31 -5.68
N GLU A 12 -12.66 -8.63 -4.70
CA GLU A 12 -13.40 -7.73 -3.82
C GLU A 12 -14.01 -6.55 -4.60
N VAL A 13 -13.22 -5.94 -5.51
CA VAL A 13 -13.71 -4.85 -6.36
C VAL A 13 -14.81 -5.35 -7.31
N TYR A 14 -14.64 -6.54 -7.88
CA TYR A 14 -15.62 -7.14 -8.78
C TYR A 14 -16.93 -7.47 -8.06
N ASP A 15 -16.87 -8.06 -6.87
CA ASP A 15 -18.04 -8.35 -6.03
C ASP A 15 -18.76 -7.05 -5.64
N HIS A 16 -18.02 -5.97 -5.39
CA HIS A 16 -18.58 -4.65 -5.10
C HIS A 16 -19.30 -4.00 -6.30
N LEU A 17 -19.09 -4.45 -7.54
CA LEU A 17 -19.82 -3.94 -8.71
C LEU A 17 -21.34 -4.10 -8.58
N ARG A 18 -21.80 -5.03 -7.75
CA ARG A 18 -23.23 -5.25 -7.49
C ARG A 18 -23.84 -4.15 -6.64
N ARG A 19 -23.04 -3.45 -5.83
CA ARG A 19 -23.51 -2.40 -4.91
C ARG A 19 -23.63 -1.02 -5.60
N PRO A 20 -24.56 -0.14 -5.17
CA PRO A 20 -24.71 1.20 -5.75
C PRO A 20 -23.50 2.14 -5.61
N PRO A 21 -22.79 2.23 -4.47
CA PRO A 21 -21.66 3.13 -4.30
C PRO A 21 -20.58 2.98 -5.38
N ALA A 22 -19.94 4.06 -5.79
CA ALA A 22 -18.80 4.04 -6.70
C ALA A 22 -17.68 3.15 -6.14
N SER A 23 -17.05 2.34 -6.99
CA SER A 23 -15.80 1.65 -6.66
C SER A 23 -14.63 2.58 -6.95
N VAL A 24 -13.90 2.99 -5.93
CA VAL A 24 -12.79 3.94 -6.03
C VAL A 24 -11.49 3.21 -5.81
N ILE A 25 -10.69 3.01 -6.86
CA ILE A 25 -9.37 2.36 -6.80
C ILE A 25 -8.31 3.44 -6.61
N THR A 26 -7.66 3.44 -5.46
CA THR A 26 -6.59 4.39 -5.11
C THR A 26 -5.29 3.64 -4.81
N GLY A 27 -4.19 4.36 -4.72
CA GLY A 27 -2.87 3.80 -4.42
C GLY A 27 -1.76 4.60 -5.07
N MET A 28 -0.52 4.22 -4.78
CA MET A 28 0.67 4.87 -5.33
C MET A 28 0.69 4.79 -6.87
N ARG A 29 1.39 5.73 -7.53
CA ARG A 29 1.59 5.69 -8.99
C ARG A 29 2.32 4.39 -9.37
N ARG A 30 1.97 3.83 -10.54
CA ARG A 30 2.54 2.59 -11.08
C ARG A 30 2.28 1.29 -10.29
N THR A 31 1.33 1.27 -9.35
CA THR A 31 0.89 0.01 -8.71
C THR A 31 -0.05 -0.85 -9.56
N GLY A 32 -0.44 -0.39 -10.76
CA GLY A 32 -1.28 -1.15 -11.70
C GLY A 32 -2.80 -0.90 -11.58
N LYS A 33 -3.21 0.29 -11.12
CA LYS A 33 -4.62 0.69 -10.96
C LYS A 33 -5.42 0.59 -12.26
N THR A 34 -4.95 1.24 -13.33
CA THR A 34 -5.53 1.18 -14.67
C THR A 34 -5.64 -0.25 -15.18
N THR A 35 -4.60 -1.07 -14.96
CA THR A 35 -4.58 -2.47 -15.38
C THR A 35 -5.63 -3.28 -14.64
N LEU A 36 -5.75 -3.12 -13.31
CA LEU A 36 -6.79 -3.76 -12.51
C LEU A 36 -8.18 -3.35 -13.00
N MET A 37 -8.40 -2.05 -13.19
CA MET A 37 -9.66 -1.50 -13.66
C MET A 37 -10.04 -2.04 -15.05
N ARG A 38 -9.06 -2.17 -15.96
CA ARG A 38 -9.27 -2.74 -17.31
C ARG A 38 -9.66 -4.21 -17.27
N ARG A 39 -9.01 -5.02 -16.42
CA ARG A 39 -9.41 -6.43 -16.21
C ARG A 39 -10.87 -6.55 -15.75
N ILE A 40 -11.29 -5.67 -14.85
CA ILE A 40 -12.65 -5.63 -14.35
C ILE A 40 -13.62 -5.22 -15.46
N PHE A 41 -13.27 -4.20 -16.25
CA PHE A 41 -14.04 -3.79 -17.43
C PHE A 41 -14.23 -4.95 -18.41
N ASP A 42 -13.18 -5.69 -18.73
CA ASP A 42 -13.21 -6.80 -19.70
C ASP A 42 -14.07 -7.98 -19.20
N LYS A 43 -14.12 -8.21 -17.88
CA LYS A 43 -14.94 -9.26 -17.24
C LYS A 43 -16.44 -8.96 -17.19
N ILE A 44 -16.87 -7.75 -17.53
CA ILE A 44 -18.29 -7.39 -17.59
C ILE A 44 -18.81 -7.69 -19.00
N GLU A 45 -19.77 -8.60 -19.13
CA GLU A 45 -20.21 -9.07 -20.45
C GLU A 45 -21.16 -8.11 -21.19
N THR A 46 -21.84 -7.21 -20.47
CA THR A 46 -22.75 -6.24 -21.11
C THR A 46 -22.00 -5.20 -21.96
N LYS A 47 -22.65 -4.77 -23.05
CA LYS A 47 -22.23 -3.62 -23.87
C LYS A 47 -22.64 -2.28 -23.26
N ASN A 48 -23.47 -2.28 -22.20
CA ASN A 48 -23.93 -1.10 -21.49
C ASN A 48 -22.84 -0.54 -20.55
N LYS A 49 -21.62 -0.39 -21.08
CA LYS A 49 -20.43 0.07 -20.37
C LYS A 49 -19.62 1.05 -21.21
N ARG A 50 -18.96 2.01 -20.56
CA ARG A 50 -18.02 2.96 -21.19
C ARG A 50 -16.76 3.10 -20.36
N TRP A 51 -15.67 3.39 -21.06
CA TRP A 51 -14.38 3.71 -20.48
C TRP A 51 -14.00 5.14 -20.89
N PHE A 52 -13.51 5.91 -19.94
CA PHE A 52 -12.98 7.25 -20.13
C PHE A 52 -11.61 7.34 -19.47
N ASP A 53 -10.69 8.04 -20.11
CA ASP A 53 -9.38 8.38 -19.58
C ASP A 53 -9.27 9.89 -19.48
N PHE A 54 -9.23 10.43 -18.25
CA PHE A 54 -9.18 11.88 -18.05
C PHE A 54 -7.78 12.46 -18.27
N GLU A 55 -6.78 11.70 -18.71
CA GLU A 55 -5.62 12.30 -19.40
C GLU A 55 -5.98 12.83 -20.80
N ASN A 56 -7.07 12.33 -21.41
CA ASN A 56 -7.59 12.78 -22.70
C ASN A 56 -8.67 13.88 -22.53
N PRO A 57 -8.44 15.13 -22.97
CA PRO A 57 -9.42 16.21 -22.86
C PRO A 57 -10.76 15.94 -23.57
N LEU A 58 -10.76 15.12 -24.63
CA LEU A 58 -12.00 14.76 -25.32
C LEU A 58 -12.91 13.89 -24.45
N ASP A 59 -12.34 13.06 -23.58
CA ASP A 59 -13.10 12.23 -22.66
C ASP A 59 -13.71 13.10 -21.55
N ILE A 60 -12.96 14.08 -21.03
CA ILE A 60 -13.43 15.08 -20.06
C ILE A 60 -14.64 15.84 -20.62
N LYS A 61 -14.60 16.25 -21.89
CA LYS A 61 -15.68 17.02 -22.53
C LYS A 61 -17.05 16.35 -22.44
N ASN A 62 -17.13 15.02 -22.39
CA ASN A 62 -18.41 14.30 -22.21
C ASN A 62 -19.08 14.60 -20.86
N PHE A 63 -18.33 15.12 -19.89
CA PHE A 63 -18.78 15.45 -18.54
C PHE A 63 -18.85 16.98 -18.30
N GLU A 64 -18.43 17.80 -19.27
CA GLU A 64 -18.49 19.27 -19.20
C GLU A 64 -19.86 19.80 -19.63
N GLU A 65 -20.92 19.33 -18.95
CA GLU A 65 -22.29 19.75 -19.20
C GLU A 65 -22.86 20.50 -17.98
N VAL A 66 -23.63 21.55 -18.25
CA VAL A 66 -24.33 22.32 -17.20
C VAL A 66 -25.50 21.51 -16.63
N ASP A 67 -26.24 20.82 -17.51
CA ASP A 67 -27.29 19.88 -17.11
C ASP A 67 -26.73 18.45 -17.10
N TYR A 68 -26.64 17.86 -15.91
CA TYR A 68 -26.12 16.52 -15.73
C TYR A 68 -26.98 15.43 -16.40
N ASN A 69 -28.24 15.71 -16.72
CA ASN A 69 -29.08 14.76 -17.47
C ASN A 69 -28.56 14.57 -18.92
N HIS A 70 -28.05 15.64 -19.54
CA HIS A 70 -27.46 15.58 -20.88
C HIS A 70 -26.19 14.73 -20.92
N ILE A 71 -25.45 14.63 -19.80
CA ILE A 71 -24.30 13.72 -19.71
C ILE A 71 -24.75 12.29 -20.01
N VAL A 72 -25.85 11.82 -19.42
CA VAL A 72 -26.35 10.45 -19.64
C VAL A 72 -26.74 10.22 -21.10
N ASP A 73 -27.35 11.23 -21.74
CA ASP A 73 -27.67 11.17 -23.17
C ASP A 73 -26.41 11.05 -24.05
N ASN A 74 -25.38 11.83 -23.72
CA ASN A 74 -24.10 11.82 -24.44
C ASN A 74 -23.33 10.49 -24.31
N LEU A 75 -23.52 9.75 -23.21
CA LEU A 75 -22.89 8.44 -23.01
C LEU A 75 -23.40 7.36 -24.00
N ARG A 76 -24.58 7.59 -24.61
CA ARG A 76 -25.24 6.64 -25.54
C ARG A 76 -25.34 5.24 -24.95
N LEU A 77 -25.82 5.18 -23.71
CA LEU A 77 -26.05 3.96 -22.95
C LEU A 77 -27.54 3.74 -22.75
N ASP A 78 -27.94 2.48 -22.57
CA ASP A 78 -29.33 2.11 -22.28
C ASP A 78 -29.65 2.48 -20.83
N LYS A 79 -30.66 3.35 -20.65
CA LYS A 79 -31.08 3.87 -19.35
C LYS A 79 -31.94 2.87 -18.55
N ASP A 80 -32.56 1.91 -19.23
CA ASP A 80 -33.40 0.89 -18.59
C ASP A 80 -32.56 -0.26 -18.00
N GLU A 81 -31.36 -0.45 -18.56
CA GLU A 81 -30.36 -1.38 -18.05
C GLU A 81 -29.37 -0.73 -17.06
N ARG A 82 -28.66 -1.58 -16.31
CA ARG A 82 -27.57 -1.10 -15.46
C ARG A 82 -26.40 -0.65 -16.32
N MET A 83 -25.99 0.60 -16.14
CA MET A 83 -24.86 1.22 -16.84
C MET A 83 -23.57 1.07 -16.02
N TYR A 84 -22.45 0.84 -16.69
CA TYR A 84 -21.13 0.79 -16.05
C TYR A 84 -20.20 1.85 -16.63
N ILE A 85 -19.74 2.78 -15.81
CA ILE A 85 -18.86 3.87 -16.25
C ILE A 85 -17.52 3.72 -15.55
N PHE A 86 -16.49 3.57 -16.36
CA PHE A 86 -15.11 3.47 -15.92
C PHE A 86 -14.38 4.76 -16.24
N ILE A 87 -13.72 5.36 -15.25
CA ILE A 87 -13.00 6.62 -15.42
C ILE A 87 -11.61 6.50 -14.82
N ASP A 88 -10.58 6.62 -15.66
CA ASP A 88 -9.18 6.60 -15.24
C ASP A 88 -8.68 8.01 -14.93
N GLU A 89 -7.78 8.12 -13.95
CA GLU A 89 -7.10 9.36 -13.56
C GLU A 89 -8.08 10.51 -13.30
N ILE A 90 -9.14 10.26 -12.49
CA ILE A 90 -10.19 11.25 -12.17
C ILE A 90 -9.61 12.56 -11.60
N GLN A 91 -8.35 12.55 -11.16
CA GLN A 91 -7.70 13.74 -10.67
C GLN A 91 -7.58 14.89 -11.64
N ASN A 92 -7.62 14.60 -12.93
CA ASN A 92 -7.49 15.59 -13.98
C ASN A 92 -8.79 16.41 -14.16
N PHE A 93 -9.91 15.99 -13.56
CA PHE A 93 -11.18 16.73 -13.59
C PHE A 93 -11.86 16.76 -12.19
N PRO A 94 -11.49 17.69 -11.29
CA PRO A 94 -12.01 17.74 -9.91
C PRO A 94 -13.54 17.78 -9.76
N GLU A 95 -14.25 18.41 -10.70
CA GLU A 95 -15.71 18.57 -10.68
C GLU A 95 -16.47 17.23 -10.88
N ILE A 96 -15.79 16.18 -11.35
CA ILE A 96 -16.39 14.85 -11.58
C ILE A 96 -17.07 14.27 -10.34
N SER A 97 -16.58 14.62 -9.15
CA SER A 97 -17.15 14.13 -7.88
C SER A 97 -18.62 14.52 -7.70
N LYS A 98 -19.01 15.74 -8.11
CA LYS A 98 -20.40 16.23 -8.05
C LYS A 98 -21.28 15.52 -9.08
N ILE A 99 -20.73 15.28 -10.27
CA ILE A 99 -21.42 14.58 -11.35
C ILE A 99 -21.71 13.13 -10.96
N ILE A 100 -20.69 12.41 -10.47
CA ILE A 100 -20.84 11.02 -9.98
C ILE A 100 -21.93 10.95 -8.91
N LYS A 101 -21.95 11.92 -7.97
CA LYS A 101 -22.97 11.98 -6.92
C LYS A 101 -24.37 12.07 -7.52
N TYR A 102 -24.61 13.05 -8.39
CA TYR A 102 -25.92 13.25 -9.00
C TYR A 102 -26.34 12.02 -9.80
N LEU A 103 -25.45 11.49 -10.64
CA LEU A 103 -25.75 10.38 -11.54
C LEU A 103 -26.02 9.05 -10.81
N ILE A 104 -25.31 8.76 -9.72
CA ILE A 104 -25.61 7.59 -8.87
C ILE A 104 -26.99 7.71 -8.20
N ASP A 105 -27.39 8.92 -7.80
CA ASP A 105 -28.64 9.14 -7.07
C ASP A 105 -29.88 9.06 -7.99
N HIS A 106 -29.73 9.35 -9.28
CA HIS A 106 -30.86 9.46 -10.23
C HIS A 106 -30.94 8.33 -11.25
N TYR A 107 -29.85 7.58 -11.47
CA TYR A 107 -29.79 6.53 -12.50
C TYR A 107 -29.19 5.23 -11.97
N ARG A 108 -29.45 4.13 -12.68
CA ARG A 108 -28.86 2.80 -12.41
C ARG A 108 -27.42 2.70 -12.92
N ILE A 109 -26.55 3.59 -12.45
CA ILE A 109 -25.14 3.67 -12.88
C ILE A 109 -24.21 3.10 -11.81
N LYS A 110 -23.29 2.25 -12.23
CA LYS A 110 -22.12 1.85 -11.43
C LYS A 110 -20.88 2.58 -11.94
N PHE A 111 -20.30 3.42 -11.10
CA PHE A 111 -18.99 4.00 -11.36
C PHE A 111 -17.88 3.11 -10.83
N VAL A 112 -16.82 2.96 -11.63
CA VAL A 112 -15.52 2.41 -11.22
C VAL A 112 -14.48 3.43 -11.63
N VAL A 113 -13.76 3.97 -10.67
CA VAL A 113 -12.85 5.09 -10.93
C VAL A 113 -11.48 4.80 -10.36
N THR A 114 -10.43 5.27 -11.03
CA THR A 114 -9.10 5.36 -10.43
C THR A 114 -8.75 6.80 -10.10
N GLY A 115 -7.85 6.98 -9.15
CA GLY A 115 -7.17 8.26 -9.00
C GLY A 115 -5.85 8.11 -8.25
N SER A 116 -4.99 9.11 -8.37
CA SER A 116 -3.84 9.21 -7.47
C SER A 116 -4.28 9.58 -6.06
N ALA A 117 -3.50 9.12 -5.09
CA ALA A 117 -3.76 9.35 -3.69
C ALA A 117 -3.75 10.85 -3.33
N SER A 118 -2.83 11.64 -3.90
CA SER A 118 -2.71 13.08 -3.62
C SER A 118 -3.95 13.89 -4.00
N TYR A 119 -4.71 13.42 -4.99
CA TYR A 119 -5.97 14.04 -5.39
C TYR A 119 -7.11 13.78 -4.40
N TYR A 120 -7.21 12.55 -3.86
CA TYR A 120 -8.20 12.26 -2.82
C TYR A 120 -8.00 13.12 -1.58
N LEU A 121 -6.74 13.50 -1.30
CA LEU A 121 -6.39 14.40 -0.19
C LEU A 121 -6.80 15.85 -0.42
N ARG A 122 -6.76 16.31 -1.68
CA ARG A 122 -7.04 17.71 -2.03
C ARG A 122 -8.52 18.02 -2.07
N ASN A 123 -9.33 17.10 -2.58
CA ASN A 123 -10.62 17.46 -3.14
C ASN A 123 -11.83 17.00 -2.33
N LEU A 124 -11.67 16.73 -1.03
CA LEU A 124 -12.80 16.50 -0.12
C LEU A 124 -13.86 15.53 -0.69
N PHE A 125 -13.42 14.45 -1.37
CA PHE A 125 -14.29 13.29 -1.60
C PHE A 125 -15.05 12.84 -0.33
N PRO A 126 -14.63 13.09 0.93
CA PRO A 126 -15.44 12.79 2.12
C PRO A 126 -16.83 13.43 2.19
N GLU A 127 -17.07 14.68 1.76
CA GLU A 127 -18.41 15.29 1.92
C GLU A 127 -19.33 15.08 0.70
N SER A 128 -18.80 15.27 -0.51
CA SER A 128 -19.62 15.22 -1.73
C SER A 128 -20.10 13.80 -2.08
N LEU A 129 -19.32 12.77 -1.74
CA LEU A 129 -19.62 11.35 -2.00
C LEU A 129 -19.77 10.52 -0.72
N SER A 130 -20.10 11.15 0.41
CA SER A 130 -20.36 10.44 1.66
C SER A 130 -21.43 9.36 1.47
N GLY A 131 -21.12 8.12 1.88
CA GLY A 131 -21.97 6.94 1.69
C GLY A 131 -22.10 6.41 0.25
N ARG A 132 -21.57 7.12 -0.75
CA ARG A 132 -21.70 6.81 -2.19
C ARG A 132 -20.41 6.32 -2.83
N LYS A 133 -19.41 5.96 -2.03
CA LYS A 133 -18.16 5.36 -2.51
C LYS A 133 -17.68 4.26 -1.57
N GLN A 134 -16.99 3.27 -2.13
CA GLN A 134 -16.12 2.36 -1.41
C GLN A 134 -14.70 2.48 -1.97
N ILE A 135 -13.72 2.68 -1.10
CA ILE A 135 -12.32 2.85 -1.47
C ILE A 135 -11.64 1.48 -1.41
N PHE A 136 -10.88 1.16 -2.46
CA PHE A 136 -10.05 -0.01 -2.61
C PHE A 136 -8.60 0.44 -2.79
N GLU A 137 -7.75 0.11 -1.83
CA GLU A 137 -6.35 0.55 -1.80
C GLU A 137 -5.45 -0.48 -2.50
N LEU A 138 -4.81 -0.08 -3.59
CA LEU A 138 -3.92 -0.91 -4.38
C LEU A 138 -2.46 -0.57 -4.11
N TYR A 139 -1.80 -1.47 -3.40
CA TYR A 139 -0.38 -1.40 -3.06
C TYR A 139 0.52 -2.06 -4.13
N PRO A 140 1.85 -1.88 -4.04
CA PRO A 140 2.78 -2.81 -4.67
C PRO A 140 2.45 -4.26 -4.32
N LEU A 141 2.87 -5.20 -5.18
CA LEU A 141 2.63 -6.62 -5.01
C LEU A 141 3.19 -7.08 -3.66
N ASP A 142 2.37 -7.78 -2.88
CA ASP A 142 2.90 -8.60 -1.79
C ASP A 142 3.65 -9.81 -2.36
N PHE A 143 4.34 -10.57 -1.51
CA PHE A 143 5.17 -11.66 -1.99
C PHE A 143 4.38 -12.77 -2.70
N GLN A 144 3.12 -13.02 -2.33
CA GLN A 144 2.32 -14.04 -3.01
C GLN A 144 1.85 -13.53 -4.39
N GLU A 145 1.50 -12.25 -4.50
CA GLU A 145 1.26 -11.62 -5.80
C GLU A 145 2.55 -11.60 -6.65
N PHE A 146 3.72 -11.36 -6.06
CA PHE A 146 5.02 -11.45 -6.72
C PHE A 146 5.24 -12.84 -7.33
N LEU A 147 5.00 -13.92 -6.57
CA LEU A 147 5.12 -15.30 -7.08
C LEU A 147 4.16 -15.55 -8.26
N THR A 148 2.93 -15.04 -8.17
CA THR A 148 1.94 -15.12 -9.25
C THR A 148 2.46 -14.44 -10.53
N PHE A 149 3.06 -13.25 -10.41
CA PHE A 149 3.65 -12.52 -11.53
C PHE A 149 4.91 -13.18 -12.09
N LYS A 150 5.62 -13.98 -11.29
CA LYS A 150 6.73 -14.83 -11.73
C LYS A 150 6.28 -16.17 -12.33
N GLY A 151 4.97 -16.45 -12.36
CA GLY A 151 4.44 -17.73 -12.84
C GLY A 151 4.77 -18.91 -11.91
N VAL A 152 5.03 -18.64 -10.63
CA VAL A 152 5.38 -19.66 -9.65
C VAL A 152 4.14 -20.05 -8.87
N GLU A 153 3.77 -21.32 -8.93
CA GLU A 153 2.67 -21.86 -8.14
C GLU A 153 3.03 -21.89 -6.64
N TYR A 154 2.08 -21.45 -5.83
CA TYR A 154 2.20 -21.40 -4.37
C TYR A 154 0.86 -21.77 -3.72
N GLN A 155 0.92 -22.55 -2.64
CA GLN A 155 -0.24 -22.89 -1.83
C GLN A 155 -0.40 -21.89 -0.68
N TYR A 156 -1.52 -21.19 -0.68
CA TYR A 156 -1.84 -20.19 0.34
C TYR A 156 -2.10 -20.83 1.71
N LEU A 157 -1.24 -20.52 2.68
CA LEU A 157 -1.47 -20.84 4.09
C LEU A 157 -2.31 -19.75 4.74
N LYS A 158 -3.39 -20.14 5.42
CA LYS A 158 -4.40 -19.19 5.93
C LYS A 158 -4.05 -18.71 7.32
N SER A 159 -3.57 -19.58 8.19
CA SER A 159 -3.28 -19.24 9.60
C SER A 159 -1.79 -19.08 9.88
N PHE A 160 -1.43 -18.22 10.83
CA PHE A 160 -0.05 -18.13 11.31
C PHE A 160 0.45 -19.43 11.93
N SER A 161 -0.44 -20.25 12.51
CA SER A 161 -0.11 -21.59 12.99
C SER A 161 0.35 -22.52 11.87
N GLU A 162 -0.40 -22.61 10.76
CA GLU A 162 0.00 -23.41 9.59
C GLU A 162 1.38 -23.00 9.07
N LYS A 163 1.65 -21.69 9.04
CA LYS A 163 2.95 -21.14 8.60
C LYS A 163 4.12 -21.59 9.47
N THR A 164 3.90 -21.97 10.73
CA THR A 164 4.95 -22.52 11.61
C THR A 164 5.22 -24.01 11.40
N GLU A 165 4.36 -24.70 10.67
CA GLU A 165 4.52 -26.13 10.38
C GLU A 165 5.56 -26.38 9.29
N ILE A 166 5.90 -25.35 8.50
CA ILE A 166 6.97 -25.39 7.50
C ILE A 166 8.33 -25.58 8.18
N ASN A 167 8.72 -26.83 8.33
CA ASN A 167 10.02 -27.25 8.88
C ASN A 167 10.90 -27.96 7.83
N SER A 168 10.47 -27.93 6.57
CA SER A 168 11.22 -28.48 5.44
C SER A 168 12.18 -27.43 4.88
N ILE A 169 13.47 -27.74 4.89
CA ILE A 169 14.49 -26.92 4.22
C ILE A 169 14.21 -26.79 2.72
N VAL A 170 13.65 -27.84 2.11
CA VAL A 170 13.33 -27.87 0.67
C VAL A 170 12.24 -26.84 0.33
N GLU A 171 11.18 -26.77 1.13
CA GLU A 171 10.11 -25.79 0.93
C GLU A 171 10.61 -24.36 1.17
N TYR A 172 11.45 -24.17 2.20
CA TYR A 172 12.10 -22.89 2.47
C TYR A 172 12.98 -22.44 1.28
N GLU A 173 13.86 -23.31 0.79
CA GLU A 173 14.81 -23.01 -0.29
C GLU A 173 14.10 -22.73 -1.62
N ARG A 174 12.95 -23.36 -1.87
CA ARG A 174 12.12 -23.15 -3.07
C ARG A 174 11.80 -21.67 -3.30
N PHE A 175 11.56 -20.91 -2.23
CA PHE A 175 11.17 -19.50 -2.33
C PHE A 175 12.24 -18.52 -1.82
N SER A 176 13.31 -18.99 -1.17
CA SER A 176 14.33 -18.12 -0.57
C SER A 176 14.96 -17.15 -1.59
N LYS A 177 15.37 -17.64 -2.77
CA LYS A 177 15.98 -16.79 -3.81
C LYS A 177 15.01 -15.76 -4.39
N LEU A 178 13.75 -16.15 -4.55
CA LEU A 178 12.68 -15.26 -5.01
C LEU A 178 12.36 -14.19 -3.96
N PHE A 179 12.40 -14.56 -2.67
CA PHE A 179 12.24 -13.63 -1.58
C PHE A 179 13.43 -12.67 -1.46
N ASP A 180 14.66 -13.13 -1.70
CA ASP A 180 15.83 -12.25 -1.77
C ASP A 180 15.69 -11.23 -2.92
N GLU A 181 15.19 -11.65 -4.10
CA GLU A 181 14.85 -10.72 -5.20
C GLU A 181 13.78 -9.72 -4.75
N TYR A 182 12.74 -10.16 -4.06
CA TYR A 182 11.68 -9.29 -3.53
C TYR A 182 12.20 -8.29 -2.50
N LEU A 183 13.08 -8.69 -1.59
CA LEU A 183 13.73 -7.78 -0.65
C LEU A 183 14.55 -6.72 -1.39
N GLU A 184 15.23 -7.10 -2.47
CA GLU A 184 16.09 -6.21 -3.24
C GLU A 184 15.34 -5.23 -4.13
N PHE A 185 14.34 -5.70 -4.87
CA PHE A 185 13.68 -4.92 -5.92
C PHE A 185 12.22 -4.56 -5.61
N GLY A 186 11.66 -5.08 -4.53
CA GLY A 186 10.29 -4.81 -4.12
C GLY A 186 9.23 -5.48 -5.00
N GLY A 187 8.01 -4.95 -4.92
CA GLY A 187 6.78 -5.51 -5.48
C GLY A 187 6.15 -4.68 -6.60
N PHE A 188 6.80 -3.66 -7.16
CA PHE A 188 6.17 -2.91 -8.26
C PHE A 188 5.96 -3.81 -9.50
N PRO A 189 4.74 -3.92 -10.06
CA PRO A 189 4.45 -4.88 -11.13
C PRO A 189 5.41 -4.83 -12.33
N GLU A 190 5.77 -3.63 -12.79
CA GLU A 190 6.70 -3.45 -13.91
C GLU A 190 8.14 -3.87 -13.59
N VAL A 191 8.55 -3.75 -12.33
CA VAL A 191 9.87 -4.18 -11.84
C VAL A 191 9.92 -5.70 -11.68
N VAL A 192 8.83 -6.30 -11.19
CA VAL A 192 8.74 -7.77 -11.00
C VAL A 192 8.79 -8.51 -12.34
N LYS A 193 8.09 -7.99 -13.35
CA LYS A 193 8.08 -8.54 -14.72
C LYS A 193 9.42 -8.43 -15.43
N GLU A 194 10.22 -7.41 -15.10
CA GLU A 194 11.55 -7.23 -15.68
C GLU A 194 12.49 -8.38 -15.26
N ARG A 195 13.30 -8.84 -16.21
CA ARG A 195 14.25 -9.94 -16.01
C ARG A 195 15.66 -9.43 -15.77
N ASP A 196 16.05 -8.35 -16.44
CA ASP A 196 17.38 -7.78 -16.27
C ASP A 196 17.49 -6.98 -14.97
N LEU A 197 18.54 -7.25 -14.17
CA LEU A 197 18.71 -6.64 -12.86
C LEU A 197 19.05 -5.15 -12.92
N ASN A 198 19.74 -4.70 -13.98
CA ASN A 198 20.03 -3.28 -14.16
C ASN A 198 18.76 -2.53 -14.58
N GLU A 199 17.96 -3.12 -15.46
CA GLU A 199 16.68 -2.54 -15.89
C GLU A 199 15.66 -2.50 -14.75
N LYS A 200 15.67 -3.46 -13.81
CA LYS A 200 14.88 -3.35 -12.56
C LYS A 200 15.20 -2.07 -11.80
N ASN A 201 16.49 -1.75 -11.65
CA ASN A 201 16.92 -0.53 -10.98
C ASN A 201 16.52 0.74 -11.75
N ASN A 202 16.61 0.71 -13.09
CA ASN A 202 16.15 1.82 -13.93
C ASN A 202 14.64 2.06 -13.76
N ARG A 203 13.83 0.99 -13.79
CA ARG A 203 12.38 1.07 -13.56
C ARG A 203 12.04 1.62 -12.19
N LEU A 204 12.75 1.19 -11.13
CA LEU A 204 12.57 1.76 -9.79
C LEU A 204 12.86 3.27 -9.75
N LYS A 205 13.94 3.72 -10.42
CA LYS A 205 14.26 5.15 -10.54
C LYS A 205 13.18 5.91 -11.31
N ASP A 206 12.60 5.33 -12.35
CA ASP A 206 11.51 5.93 -13.11
C ASP A 206 10.22 6.03 -12.29
N ILE A 207 9.90 5.00 -11.48
CA ILE A 207 8.77 5.03 -10.54
C ILE A 207 8.95 6.19 -9.56
N PHE A 208 10.12 6.29 -8.93
CA PHE A 208 10.41 7.34 -7.96
C PHE A 208 10.39 8.73 -8.62
N SER A 209 11.02 8.91 -9.78
CA SER A 209 11.03 10.17 -10.52
C SER A 209 9.61 10.58 -10.91
N SER A 210 8.81 9.65 -11.43
CA SER A 210 7.42 9.91 -11.81
C SER A 210 6.55 10.28 -10.61
N TYR A 211 6.70 9.60 -9.47
CA TYR A 211 6.04 9.97 -8.21
C TYR A 211 6.46 11.37 -7.76
N TYR A 212 7.77 11.65 -7.75
CA TYR A 212 8.29 12.94 -7.33
C TYR A 212 7.76 14.09 -8.20
N GLU A 213 7.79 13.93 -9.53
CA GLU A 213 7.32 14.96 -10.46
C GLU A 213 5.80 15.17 -10.43
N ARG A 214 5.02 14.08 -10.48
CA ARG A 214 3.57 14.17 -10.62
C ARG A 214 2.86 14.38 -9.28
N GLU A 215 3.30 13.70 -8.23
CA GLU A 215 2.65 13.75 -6.92
C GLU A 215 3.25 14.81 -6.00
N ILE A 216 4.57 15.07 -6.06
CA ILE A 216 5.19 16.08 -5.19
C ILE A 216 5.23 17.42 -5.90
N LEU A 217 5.88 17.53 -7.07
CA LEU A 217 6.05 18.82 -7.74
C LEU A 217 4.75 19.41 -8.30
N GLY A 218 3.77 18.55 -8.62
CA GLY A 218 2.42 18.96 -9.01
C GLY A 218 1.64 19.68 -7.90
N LEU A 219 2.15 19.69 -6.66
CA LEU A 219 1.49 20.36 -5.56
C LEU A 219 2.08 21.74 -5.28
N SER A 220 1.29 22.77 -5.57
CA SER A 220 1.49 24.18 -5.20
C SER A 220 1.81 24.44 -3.72
N TYR A 221 1.64 23.43 -2.85
CA TYR A 221 2.01 23.46 -1.44
C TYR A 221 3.53 23.43 -1.22
N PHE A 222 4.29 22.75 -2.08
CA PHE A 222 5.74 22.65 -1.95
C PHE A 222 6.44 23.83 -2.60
N ARG A 223 6.38 24.99 -1.95
CA ARG A 223 7.13 26.18 -2.36
C ARG A 223 8.65 25.94 -2.39
N LYS A 224 9.15 24.89 -1.71
CA LYS A 224 10.57 24.55 -1.60
C LYS A 224 10.83 23.06 -1.86
N LYS A 225 10.88 22.70 -3.14
CA LYS A 225 11.12 21.33 -3.67
C LYS A 225 12.28 20.59 -2.97
N ARG A 226 13.37 21.30 -2.66
CA ARG A 226 14.56 20.74 -2.01
C ARG A 226 14.27 20.12 -0.63
N GLU A 227 13.40 20.73 0.17
CA GLU A 227 13.12 20.28 1.54
C GLU A 227 12.48 18.88 1.57
N VAL A 228 11.57 18.59 0.64
CA VAL A 228 10.88 17.30 0.57
C VAL A 228 11.83 16.20 0.11
N ARG A 229 12.65 16.48 -0.90
CA ARG A 229 13.67 15.54 -1.37
C ARG A 229 14.63 15.19 -0.23
N ASP A 230 15.17 16.20 0.44
CA ASP A 230 16.15 16.00 1.51
C ASP A 230 15.49 15.28 2.72
N LEU A 231 14.20 15.55 2.99
CA LEU A 231 13.40 14.76 3.94
C LEU A 231 13.26 13.30 3.52
N ILE A 232 12.88 12.99 2.28
CA ILE A 232 12.74 11.62 1.77
C ILE A 232 14.05 10.84 1.94
N ILE A 233 15.19 11.47 1.63
CA ILE A 233 16.52 10.86 1.82
C ILE A 233 16.77 10.53 3.30
N LEU A 234 16.50 11.48 4.22
CA LEU A 234 16.64 11.23 5.66
C LEU A 234 15.71 10.11 6.15
N LEU A 235 14.50 10.02 5.62
CA LEU A 235 13.50 9.00 5.98
C LEU A 235 13.93 7.61 5.50
N ALA A 236 14.50 7.49 4.30
CA ALA A 236 14.92 6.19 3.74
C ALA A 236 15.99 5.50 4.60
N GLY A 237 16.86 6.25 5.28
CA GLY A 237 17.82 5.71 6.25
C GLY A 237 17.23 5.39 7.64
N ARG A 238 15.98 5.75 7.91
CA ARG A 238 15.30 5.65 9.22
C ARG A 238 14.15 4.64 9.23
N ILE A 239 14.14 3.73 8.27
CA ILE A 239 13.19 2.60 8.24
C ILE A 239 13.28 1.80 9.56
N GLY A 240 12.12 1.41 10.09
CA GLY A 240 11.98 0.73 11.38
C GLY A 240 12.22 1.62 12.61
N SER A 241 12.68 2.86 12.41
CA SER A 241 13.03 3.76 13.50
C SER A 241 11.87 4.68 13.90
N LYS A 242 11.81 5.03 15.19
CA LYS A 242 10.91 6.06 15.70
C LYS A 242 11.35 7.43 15.20
N LEU A 243 10.43 8.17 14.58
CA LEU A 243 10.75 9.51 14.09
C LEU A 243 10.84 10.52 15.23
N ASP A 244 11.90 11.33 15.20
CA ASP A 244 12.04 12.52 16.02
C ASP A 244 11.87 13.76 15.14
N VAL A 245 10.65 14.27 15.06
CA VAL A 245 10.30 15.43 14.23
C VAL A 245 11.09 16.67 14.66
N THR A 246 11.45 16.79 15.94
CA THR A 246 12.29 17.89 16.43
C THR A 246 13.67 17.81 15.81
N LYS A 247 14.28 16.63 15.83
CA LYS A 247 15.61 16.41 15.27
C LYS A 247 15.61 16.62 13.75
N ILE A 248 14.63 16.06 13.04
CA ILE A 248 14.47 16.25 11.58
C ILE A 248 14.34 17.74 11.25
N SER A 249 13.52 18.47 12.02
CA SER A 249 13.32 19.91 11.86
C SER A 249 14.62 20.70 12.00
N GLN A 250 15.45 20.35 12.99
CA GLN A 250 16.77 20.96 13.19
C GLN A 250 17.76 20.61 12.07
N GLU A 251 17.82 19.34 11.66
CA GLU A 251 18.72 18.86 10.60
C GLU A 251 18.42 19.50 9.24
N LEU A 252 17.14 19.72 8.91
CA LEU A 252 16.72 20.30 7.64
C LEU A 252 16.56 21.83 7.68
N GLY A 253 16.56 22.45 8.86
CA GLY A 253 16.26 23.88 9.02
C GLY A 253 14.81 24.23 8.65
N VAL A 254 13.87 23.29 8.81
CA VAL A 254 12.46 23.42 8.42
C VAL A 254 11.58 23.35 9.67
N GLN A 255 10.54 24.18 9.77
CA GLN A 255 9.64 24.18 10.93
C GLN A 255 8.95 22.82 11.14
N ARG A 256 8.78 22.40 12.40
CA ARG A 256 8.15 21.10 12.75
C ARG A 256 6.77 20.91 12.13
N ILE A 257 5.96 21.97 12.07
CA ILE A 257 4.62 21.91 11.45
C ILE A 257 4.72 21.53 9.97
N THR A 258 5.66 22.11 9.25
CA THR A 258 5.92 21.80 7.84
C THR A 258 6.40 20.36 7.66
N ILE A 259 7.31 19.88 8.53
CA ILE A 259 7.75 18.47 8.51
C ILE A 259 6.57 17.52 8.75
N ASN A 260 5.69 17.82 9.71
CA ASN A 260 4.48 17.00 9.94
C ASN A 260 3.56 17.00 8.72
N ASN A 261 3.37 18.14 8.06
CA ASN A 261 2.56 18.22 6.85
C ASN A 261 3.18 17.41 5.70
N TYR A 262 4.51 17.42 5.56
CA TYR A 262 5.22 16.59 4.58
C TYR A 262 5.09 15.10 4.91
N LEU A 263 5.24 14.71 6.18
CA LEU A 263 5.06 13.31 6.60
C LEU A 263 3.63 12.82 6.37
N GLN A 264 2.63 13.63 6.73
CA GLN A 264 1.22 13.34 6.49
C GLN A 264 0.97 13.14 5.00
N PHE A 265 1.47 14.05 4.17
CA PHE A 265 1.37 13.93 2.72
C PHE A 265 2.00 12.64 2.15
N LEU A 266 3.22 12.29 2.59
CA LEU A 266 3.88 11.06 2.13
C LEU A 266 3.14 9.79 2.59
N GLU A 267 2.56 9.81 3.79
CA GLU A 267 1.73 8.70 4.30
C GLU A 267 0.44 8.56 3.52
N ASP A 268 -0.25 9.68 3.30
CA ASP A 268 -1.50 9.75 2.58
C ASP A 268 -1.36 9.41 1.08
N THR A 269 -0.17 9.63 0.50
CA THR A 269 0.14 9.22 -0.88
C THR A 269 0.65 7.79 -0.99
N TYR A 270 0.55 7.01 0.11
CA TYR A 270 1.03 5.64 0.23
C TYR A 270 2.54 5.49 0.06
N PHE A 271 3.35 6.56 0.08
CA PHE A 271 4.79 6.45 -0.10
C PHE A 271 5.47 5.87 1.15
N ILE A 272 4.99 6.30 2.32
CA ILE A 272 5.41 5.78 3.63
C ILE A 272 4.20 5.34 4.46
N ARG A 273 4.47 4.72 5.60
CA ARG A 273 3.50 4.49 6.67
C ARG A 273 4.12 4.82 8.02
N LEU A 274 3.33 5.44 8.89
CA LEU A 274 3.70 5.72 10.27
C LEU A 274 2.94 4.79 11.23
N VAL A 275 3.68 3.91 11.90
CA VAL A 275 3.13 2.90 12.81
C VAL A 275 3.17 3.42 14.25
N SER A 276 2.00 3.50 14.88
CA SER A 276 1.85 3.99 16.25
C SER A 276 2.19 2.89 17.28
N PRO A 277 2.64 3.25 18.48
CA PRO A 277 2.93 2.27 19.51
C PRO A 277 1.65 1.63 20.05
N PHE A 278 1.72 0.35 20.37
CA PHE A 278 0.71 -0.37 21.09
C PHE A 278 0.60 0.18 22.51
N SER A 279 -0.57 0.73 22.83
CA SER A 279 -0.91 1.29 24.12
C SER A 279 -2.37 0.98 24.42
N ARG A 280 -2.68 0.69 25.69
CA ARG A 280 -4.08 0.62 26.14
C ARG A 280 -4.70 2.01 26.36
N SER A 281 -3.88 3.06 26.35
CA SER A 281 -4.31 4.46 26.44
C SER A 281 -4.22 5.08 25.07
N VAL A 282 -5.38 5.55 24.57
CA VAL A 282 -5.52 6.24 23.29
C VAL A 282 -4.61 7.47 23.24
N ASP A 283 -4.59 8.27 24.31
CA ASP A 283 -3.71 9.45 24.39
C ASP A 283 -2.23 9.12 24.23
N ARG A 284 -1.79 8.00 24.81
CA ARG A 284 -0.40 7.53 24.69
C ARG A 284 -0.10 6.94 23.31
N GLU A 285 -1.08 6.29 22.67
CA GLU A 285 -0.93 5.81 21.29
C GLU A 285 -0.80 7.00 20.32
N ILE A 286 -1.59 8.05 20.52
CA ILE A 286 -1.59 9.25 19.66
C ILE A 286 -0.34 10.12 19.88
N SER A 287 0.02 10.40 21.13
CA SER A 287 1.08 11.36 21.46
C SER A 287 2.50 10.81 21.33
N ALA A 288 2.67 9.50 21.24
CA ALA A 288 3.98 8.88 21.17
C ALA A 288 4.56 8.89 19.75
N ARG A 289 5.89 8.77 19.68
CA ARG A 289 6.62 8.73 18.40
C ARG A 289 6.19 7.51 17.58
N ARG A 290 5.99 7.70 16.28
CA ARG A 290 5.64 6.63 15.34
C ARG A 290 6.90 6.03 14.69
N LYS A 291 6.88 4.74 14.40
CA LYS A 291 7.88 4.07 13.54
C LYS A 291 7.58 4.34 12.07
N LEU A 292 8.60 4.43 11.25
CA LEU A 292 8.50 4.67 9.80
C LEU A 292 8.74 3.40 8.99
N TYR A 293 7.90 3.17 7.98
CA TYR A 293 8.11 2.15 6.95
C TYR A 293 7.82 2.73 5.56
N PHE A 294 8.56 2.29 4.55
CA PHE A 294 8.29 2.60 3.14
C PHE A 294 7.33 1.57 2.55
N CYS A 295 6.54 2.00 1.55
CA CYS A 295 5.60 1.11 0.87
C CYS A 295 6.23 -0.06 0.13
N ASP A 296 7.53 0.05 -0.19
CA ASP A 296 8.27 -0.89 -1.01
C ASP A 296 9.77 -0.82 -0.66
N SER A 297 10.42 -1.97 -0.55
CA SER A 297 11.85 -2.07 -0.24
C SER A 297 12.74 -1.63 -1.39
N GLY A 298 12.35 -1.90 -2.65
CA GLY A 298 13.11 -1.51 -3.84
C GLY A 298 13.21 0.01 -3.96
N ILE A 299 12.11 0.72 -3.73
CA ILE A 299 12.10 2.19 -3.72
C ILE A 299 13.00 2.74 -2.61
N ALA A 300 12.91 2.20 -1.38
CA ALA A 300 13.79 2.64 -0.31
C ALA A 300 15.28 2.45 -0.66
N ARG A 301 15.61 1.32 -1.29
CA ARG A 301 16.98 0.92 -1.59
C ARG A 301 17.65 1.77 -2.67
N ILE A 302 16.90 2.28 -3.64
CA ILE A 302 17.45 3.22 -4.63
C ILE A 302 17.72 4.62 -4.04
N ILE A 303 17.10 4.97 -2.91
CA ILE A 303 17.26 6.30 -2.27
C ILE A 303 18.46 6.31 -1.32
N THR A 304 18.64 5.26 -0.53
CA THR A 304 19.73 5.14 0.45
C THR A 304 20.08 3.67 0.63
N MET A 305 21.33 3.36 0.94
CA MET A 305 21.71 1.99 1.28
C MET A 305 21.26 1.67 2.71
N GLN A 306 20.32 0.73 2.85
CA GLN A 306 19.92 0.20 4.15
C GLN A 306 20.64 -1.10 4.47
N ASN A 307 20.72 -1.44 5.76
CA ASN A 307 21.14 -2.78 6.17
C ASN A 307 20.02 -3.81 5.96
N LEU A 308 20.39 -5.10 5.92
CA LEU A 308 19.44 -6.19 5.67
C LEU A 308 18.30 -6.24 6.70
N GLY A 309 18.61 -6.02 7.98
CA GLY A 309 17.59 -5.96 9.05
C GLY A 309 16.50 -4.92 8.79
N GLN A 310 16.86 -3.70 8.37
CA GLN A 310 15.91 -2.65 8.02
C GLN A 310 15.05 -3.01 6.81
N VAL A 311 15.66 -3.56 5.76
CA VAL A 311 14.94 -4.00 4.56
C VAL A 311 13.96 -5.12 4.89
N LEU A 312 14.40 -6.09 5.70
CA LEU A 312 13.58 -7.21 6.14
C LEU A 312 12.40 -6.74 6.99
N GLU A 313 12.64 -5.88 7.99
CA GLU A 313 11.57 -5.33 8.83
C GLU A 313 10.54 -4.55 8.00
N ASN A 314 11.00 -3.77 7.01
CA ASN A 314 10.12 -3.05 6.07
C ASN A 314 9.26 -3.98 5.22
N SER A 315 9.86 -5.02 4.64
CA SER A 315 9.12 -5.99 3.83
C SER A 315 8.14 -6.78 4.68
N VAL A 316 8.52 -7.18 5.90
CA VAL A 316 7.60 -7.82 6.86
C VAL A 316 6.42 -6.91 7.20
N PHE A 317 6.67 -5.62 7.47
CA PHE A 317 5.58 -4.66 7.67
C PHE A 317 4.63 -4.63 6.46
N ASN A 318 5.18 -4.59 5.25
CA ASN A 318 4.40 -4.56 4.00
C ASN A 318 3.59 -5.84 3.77
N LEU A 319 3.97 -6.98 4.35
CA LEU A 319 3.20 -8.21 4.32
C LEU A 319 2.13 -8.25 5.45
N LEU A 320 2.49 -7.83 6.66
CA LEU A 320 1.59 -7.88 7.83
C LEU A 320 0.42 -6.89 7.75
N LYS A 321 0.58 -5.74 7.08
CA LYS A 321 -0.47 -4.71 6.98
C LYS A 321 -1.78 -5.20 6.35
N PHE A 322 -1.75 -6.27 5.56
CA PHE A 322 -2.93 -6.87 4.94
C PHE A 322 -3.72 -7.77 5.89
N TYR A 323 -3.17 -8.13 7.06
CA TYR A 323 -3.83 -8.96 8.05
C TYR A 323 -4.64 -8.17 9.08
N GLY A 324 -4.39 -6.86 9.22
CA GLY A 324 -5.03 -6.04 10.24
C GLY A 324 -4.20 -4.82 10.65
N LYS A 325 -4.60 -4.18 11.76
CA LYS A 325 -3.91 -3.02 12.32
C LYS A 325 -2.57 -3.46 12.93
N VAL A 326 -1.48 -2.85 12.46
CA VAL A 326 -0.14 -3.10 12.97
C VAL A 326 0.28 -1.95 13.90
N ASN A 327 0.75 -2.30 15.09
CA ASN A 327 1.39 -1.40 16.05
C ASN A 327 2.82 -1.90 16.37
N TYR A 328 3.65 -1.11 17.03
CA TYR A 328 4.93 -1.57 17.61
C TYR A 328 4.92 -1.47 19.14
N TYR A 329 5.81 -2.12 19.88
CA TYR A 329 5.92 -1.89 21.33
C TYR A 329 7.35 -1.69 21.76
N GLN A 330 7.59 -0.72 22.65
CA GLN A 330 8.88 -0.54 23.27
C GLN A 330 8.75 -0.06 24.73
N ARG A 331 9.39 -0.76 25.65
CA ARG A 331 9.36 -0.43 27.08
C ARG A 331 10.44 0.61 27.41
N ARG A 332 10.02 1.81 27.85
CA ARG A 332 10.89 2.96 28.14
C ARG A 332 12.09 2.66 29.06
N ARG A 333 11.93 1.81 30.08
CA ARG A 333 12.96 1.56 31.11
C ARG A 333 13.94 0.43 30.80
N SER A 334 13.52 -0.58 30.04
CA SER A 334 14.32 -1.80 29.84
C SER A 334 14.81 -1.98 28.41
N GLY A 335 14.41 -1.12 27.48
CA GLY A 335 14.73 -1.26 26.05
C GLY A 335 14.12 -2.49 25.38
N LEU A 336 13.22 -3.22 26.05
CA LEU A 336 12.53 -4.37 25.45
C LEU A 336 11.61 -3.88 24.34
N GLU A 337 11.68 -4.55 23.19
CA GLU A 337 11.00 -4.16 21.96
C GLU A 337 10.26 -5.36 21.37
N ILE A 338 9.08 -5.09 20.80
CA ILE A 338 8.38 -5.99 19.89
C ILE A 338 8.18 -5.16 18.63
N ASP A 339 8.67 -5.66 17.50
CA ASP A 339 8.64 -4.92 16.23
C ASP A 339 7.21 -4.68 15.77
N PHE A 340 6.37 -5.72 15.82
CA PHE A 340 4.97 -5.64 15.41
C PHE A 340 4.01 -6.32 16.37
N ILE A 341 2.85 -5.70 16.58
CA ILE A 341 1.68 -6.26 17.26
C ILE A 341 0.49 -6.08 16.32
N LEU A 342 -0.07 -7.20 15.89
CA LEU A 342 -1.23 -7.25 14.99
C LEU A 342 -2.52 -7.29 15.81
N ASP A 343 -3.43 -6.35 15.54
CA ASP A 343 -4.76 -6.18 16.15
C ASP A 343 -4.74 -6.26 17.69
N GLY A 344 -3.63 -5.84 18.31
CA GLY A 344 -3.43 -5.93 19.76
C GLY A 344 -3.39 -7.35 20.32
N GLY A 345 -3.29 -8.38 19.48
CA GLY A 345 -3.44 -9.78 19.86
C GLY A 345 -2.23 -10.66 19.56
N VAL A 346 -1.49 -10.41 18.48
CA VAL A 346 -0.38 -11.28 18.05
C VAL A 346 0.91 -10.47 17.94
N ALA A 347 1.95 -10.89 18.66
CA ALA A 347 3.28 -10.26 18.58
C ALA A 347 4.17 -10.90 17.51
N PHE A 348 4.97 -10.08 16.84
CA PHE A 348 6.01 -10.51 15.92
C PHE A 348 7.33 -9.78 16.22
N GLU A 349 8.42 -10.53 16.26
CA GLU A 349 9.79 -10.02 16.28
C GLU A 349 10.49 -10.48 15.00
N VAL A 350 11.23 -9.58 14.35
CA VAL A 350 11.88 -9.83 13.07
C VAL A 350 13.38 -10.02 13.28
N LYS A 351 13.93 -11.12 12.76
CA LYS A 351 15.35 -11.45 12.86
C LYS A 351 15.88 -11.97 11.52
N GLU A 352 17.15 -11.69 11.25
CA GLU A 352 17.86 -12.38 10.17
C GLU A 352 17.95 -13.88 10.47
N THR A 353 18.35 -14.26 11.68
CA THR A 353 18.31 -15.64 12.17
C THR A 353 17.72 -15.64 13.57
N ALA A 354 16.61 -16.35 13.76
CA ALA A 354 15.99 -16.49 15.08
C ALA A 354 16.79 -17.40 16.02
N THR A 355 16.82 -17.05 17.30
CA THR A 355 17.43 -17.88 18.35
C THR A 355 16.42 -18.29 19.43
N ARG A 356 16.76 -19.31 20.23
CA ARG A 356 15.95 -19.70 21.40
C ARG A 356 15.85 -18.58 22.44
N ALA A 357 16.88 -17.75 22.56
CA ALA A 357 16.89 -16.62 23.49
C ALA A 357 15.90 -15.52 23.06
N ASP A 358 15.77 -15.29 21.75
CA ASP A 358 14.76 -14.38 21.20
C ASP A 358 13.36 -14.89 21.51
N LEU A 359 13.08 -16.18 21.24
CA LEU A 359 11.78 -16.79 21.54
C LEU A 359 11.39 -16.64 23.00
N GLY A 360 12.28 -16.98 23.93
CA GLY A 360 12.02 -16.85 25.37
C GLY A 360 11.89 -15.39 25.84
N ARG A 361 12.47 -14.42 25.13
CA ARG A 361 12.28 -12.99 25.41
C ARG A 361 10.92 -12.51 24.92
N LEU A 362 10.54 -12.87 23.70
CA LEU A 362 9.26 -12.50 23.10
C LEU A 362 8.08 -13.12 23.85
N GLU A 363 8.20 -14.39 24.25
CA GLU A 363 7.19 -15.09 25.06
C GLU A 363 6.91 -14.35 26.38
N ARG A 364 7.97 -14.06 27.16
CA ARG A 364 7.85 -13.31 28.43
C ARG A 364 7.24 -11.92 28.22
N THR A 365 7.67 -11.22 27.19
CA THR A 365 7.18 -9.85 26.89
C THR A 365 5.71 -9.88 26.47
N SER A 366 5.32 -10.84 25.64
CA SER A 366 3.94 -11.05 25.19
C SER A 366 3.01 -11.43 26.35
N GLY A 367 3.48 -12.29 27.26
CA GLY A 367 2.76 -12.64 28.48
C GLY A 367 2.50 -11.43 29.39
N ASN A 368 3.52 -10.58 29.59
CA ASN A 368 3.38 -9.34 30.37
C ASN A 368 2.35 -8.37 29.77
N LEU A 369 2.22 -8.35 28.44
CA LEU A 369 1.24 -7.52 27.73
C LEU A 369 -0.14 -8.17 27.61
N ARG A 370 -0.26 -9.46 27.99
CA ARG A 370 -1.44 -10.32 27.81
C ARG A 370 -1.86 -10.47 26.34
N LEU A 371 -0.87 -10.59 25.45
CA LEU A 371 -1.11 -10.88 24.03
C LEU A 371 -1.51 -12.36 23.87
N LYS A 372 -2.38 -12.64 22.90
CA LYS A 372 -2.94 -13.98 22.66
C LYS A 372 -1.90 -14.95 22.10
N ASN A 373 -0.98 -14.46 21.26
CA ASN A 373 -0.01 -15.30 20.58
C ASN A 373 1.25 -14.49 20.20
N TYR A 374 2.31 -15.18 19.82
CA TYR A 374 3.57 -14.58 19.40
C TYR A 374 4.31 -15.48 18.41
N TYR A 375 5.06 -14.86 17.50
CA TYR A 375 5.87 -15.54 16.50
C TYR A 375 7.17 -14.77 16.26
N ILE A 376 8.24 -15.46 15.89
CA ILE A 376 9.44 -14.81 15.33
C ILE A 376 9.43 -15.01 13.82
N ILE A 377 9.66 -13.93 13.10
CA ILE A 377 9.87 -13.95 11.66
C ILE A 377 11.38 -14.03 11.43
N SER A 378 11.85 -15.19 10.97
CA SER A 378 13.26 -15.44 10.70
C SER A 378 13.48 -15.38 9.19
N LYS A 379 14.45 -14.60 8.71
CA LYS A 379 14.84 -14.66 7.29
C LYS A 379 15.46 -16.02 6.98
N ASN A 380 16.44 -16.43 7.77
CA ASN A 380 17.21 -17.66 7.56
C ASN A 380 16.49 -18.85 8.19
N PHE A 381 16.67 -20.03 7.57
CA PHE A 381 16.09 -21.28 8.04
C PHE A 381 16.59 -21.66 9.44
N VAL A 382 15.66 -22.05 10.33
CA VAL A 382 15.96 -22.52 11.67
C VAL A 382 15.25 -23.85 11.92
N LYS A 383 16.03 -24.92 12.09
CA LYS A 383 15.49 -26.28 12.19
C LYS A 383 14.75 -26.50 13.51
N ASN A 384 13.59 -27.17 13.44
CA ASN A 384 12.83 -27.73 14.56
C ASN A 384 12.44 -26.72 15.65
N GLN A 385 11.99 -25.52 15.29
CA GLN A 385 11.53 -24.53 16.25
C GLN A 385 10.09 -24.12 15.97
N LYS A 386 9.19 -24.44 16.92
CA LYS A 386 7.82 -23.94 16.95
C LYS A 386 7.84 -22.41 17.09
N LYS A 387 6.80 -21.73 16.59
CA LYS A 387 6.64 -20.26 16.62
C LYS A 387 7.57 -19.48 15.68
N ILE A 388 8.32 -20.15 14.81
CA ILE A 388 9.05 -19.47 13.73
C ILE A 388 8.21 -19.46 12.46
N ILE A 389 8.15 -18.31 11.80
CA ILE A 389 7.56 -18.13 10.48
C ILE A 389 8.67 -17.58 9.57
N TYR A 390 8.72 -18.05 8.33
CA TYR A 390 9.58 -17.43 7.32
C TYR A 390 8.79 -16.41 6.51
N PRO A 391 9.37 -15.24 6.20
CA PRO A 391 8.64 -14.13 5.61
C PRO A 391 8.08 -14.44 4.21
N GLN A 392 8.69 -15.36 3.46
CA GLN A 392 8.17 -15.85 2.18
C GLN A 392 6.82 -16.59 2.28
N PHE A 393 6.37 -16.92 3.49
CA PHE A 393 5.09 -17.59 3.74
C PHE A 393 4.09 -16.69 4.47
N LEU A 394 4.46 -15.45 4.78
CA LEU A 394 3.51 -14.43 5.24
C LEU A 394 2.57 -14.06 4.10
#